data_AF-A0A3L8SLD9-F1
#
_entry.id   AF-A0A3L8SLD9-F1
#
_cell.length_a   1.000
_cell.length_b   1.000
_cell.length_c   1.000
_cell.angle_alpha   90.00
_cell.angle_beta   90.00
_cell.angle_gamma   90.00
#
_symmetry.space_group_name_H-M   'P 1'
#
loop_
_entity.id
_entity.type
_entity.pdbx_description
1 polymer ?
#
loop_
_entity_poly.entity_id
_entity_poly.type
_entity_poly.pdbx_seq_one_letter_code
_entity_poly.pdbx_strand_id
1 'polypeptide(L)'
;MAPAGAGFGLGIVFPYQPPRGQYRLNFHEAEQVCQDQGAILANFNQLFQAWSEGLDWCNAGWLADGTVQYPIRLPRKPCGGVHLAPGIRSYGPRPRHLRRFDAFCFSSALKGGFWARGGGGMLGKVPGVPPS
;
A
#
# COMPACT_ATOMS: atom_id res chain seq x y z
N MET A 1 -5.73 8.53 -20.49
CA MET A 1 -5.88 7.24 -19.79
C MET A 1 -5.37 7.39 -18.36
N ALA A 2 -6.26 7.41 -17.37
CA ALA A 2 -5.88 7.27 -15.95
C ALA A 2 -6.19 5.83 -15.52
N PRO A 3 -5.35 5.15 -14.73
CA PRO A 3 -5.70 3.85 -14.19
C PRO A 3 -6.87 4.05 -13.22
N ALA A 4 -7.95 3.33 -13.46
CA ALA A 4 -9.15 3.35 -12.63
C ALA A 4 -8.76 2.89 -11.21
N GLY A 5 -8.89 3.80 -10.24
CA GLY A 5 -8.89 3.44 -8.84
C GLY A 5 -10.04 2.46 -8.60
N ALA A 6 -9.70 1.25 -8.16
CA ALA A 6 -10.57 0.27 -7.56
C ALA A 6 -11.35 0.94 -6.40
N GLY A 7 -12.66 1.15 -6.57
CA GLY A 7 -13.45 2.02 -5.69
C GLY A 7 -14.94 1.71 -5.69
N PHE A 8 -15.34 0.60 -5.06
CA PHE A 8 -16.71 0.42 -4.53
C PHE A 8 -16.72 0.11 -3.02
N GLY A 9 -15.83 0.74 -2.27
CA GLY A 9 -15.83 0.68 -0.80
C GLY A 9 -14.86 1.67 -0.17
N LEU A 10 -15.27 2.93 -0.02
CA LEU A 10 -14.67 4.01 0.82
C LEU A 10 -13.13 4.11 0.93
N GLY A 11 -12.33 3.54 0.02
CA GLY A 11 -10.88 3.61 0.05
C GLY A 11 -10.18 2.83 -1.06
N ILE A 12 -8.87 3.05 -1.19
CA ILE A 12 -7.99 2.49 -2.21
C ILE A 12 -6.78 1.83 -1.56
N VAL A 13 -6.40 0.65 -2.05
CA VAL A 13 -5.12 0.02 -1.71
C VAL A 13 -4.12 0.31 -2.82
N PHE A 14 -2.94 0.78 -2.45
CA PHE A 14 -1.83 1.01 -3.36
C PHE A 14 -0.54 0.40 -2.82
N PRO A 15 0.30 -0.19 -3.69
CA PRO A 15 1.63 -0.65 -3.30
C PRO A 15 2.57 0.54 -3.11
N TYR A 16 3.46 0.46 -2.13
CA TYR A 16 4.50 1.44 -1.88
C TYR A 16 5.88 0.77 -1.95
N GLN A 17 6.70 1.22 -2.91
CA GLN A 17 8.11 0.85 -3.04
C GLN A 17 8.99 2.08 -2.81
N PRO A 18 9.97 2.02 -1.89
CA PRO A 18 10.87 3.15 -1.65
C PRO A 18 11.67 3.54 -2.91
N PRO A 19 11.99 4.83 -3.12
CA PRO A 19 12.82 5.27 -4.24
C PRO A 19 14.21 4.65 -4.29
N ARG A 20 14.71 4.19 -3.13
CA ARG A 20 16.01 3.53 -3.02
C ARG A 20 15.99 2.08 -3.54
N GLY A 21 14.85 1.54 -3.93
CA GLY A 21 14.67 0.19 -4.50
C GLY A 21 13.72 -0.68 -3.69
N GLN A 22 13.38 -1.85 -4.25
CA GLN A 22 12.48 -2.84 -3.66
C GLN A 22 13.04 -3.48 -2.38
N TYR A 23 12.14 -3.90 -1.49
CA TYR A 23 12.43 -4.67 -0.28
C TYR A 23 13.34 -3.95 0.71
N ARG A 24 13.06 -2.68 0.96
CA ARG A 24 13.86 -1.84 1.86
C ARG A 24 13.16 -1.41 3.14
N LEU A 25 11.92 -1.82 3.39
CA LEU A 25 11.17 -1.42 4.58
C LEU A 25 11.02 -2.59 5.55
N ASN A 26 11.44 -2.43 6.79
CA ASN A 26 10.97 -3.26 7.89
C ASN A 26 9.49 -2.93 8.21
N PHE A 27 8.84 -3.67 9.11
CA PHE A 27 7.41 -3.48 9.39
C PHE A 27 7.09 -2.07 9.89
N HIS A 28 7.91 -1.53 10.80
CA HIS A 28 7.69 -0.21 11.40
C HIS A 28 7.96 0.92 10.41
N GLU A 29 8.98 0.75 9.56
CA GLU A 29 9.25 1.66 8.44
C GLU A 29 8.08 1.64 7.43
N ALA A 30 7.52 0.45 7.15
CA ALA A 30 6.36 0.29 6.27
C ALA A 30 5.09 0.96 6.82
N GLU A 31 4.88 0.87 8.13
CA GLU A 31 3.79 1.59 8.80
C GLU A 31 3.97 3.10 8.71
N GLN A 32 5.18 3.60 9.03
CA GLN A 32 5.49 5.03 8.97
C GLN A 32 5.30 5.60 7.57
N VAL A 33 5.80 4.93 6.52
CA VAL A 33 5.65 5.47 5.15
C VAL A 33 4.19 5.52 4.71
N CYS A 34 3.34 4.56 5.11
CA CYS A 34 1.91 4.65 4.81
C CYS A 34 1.28 5.85 5.53
N GLN A 35 1.63 6.09 6.80
CA GLN A 35 1.15 7.25 7.56
C GLN A 35 1.58 8.58 6.94
N ASP A 36 2.81 8.67 6.46
CA ASP A 36 3.34 9.86 5.78
C ASP A 36 2.59 10.17 4.47
N GLN A 37 1.99 9.15 3.82
CA GLN A 37 1.09 9.30 2.67
C GLN A 37 -0.37 9.57 3.07
N GLY A 38 -0.65 9.76 4.37
CA GLY A 38 -2.01 9.92 4.88
C GLY A 38 -2.85 8.65 4.85
N ALA A 39 -2.20 7.48 4.78
CA ALA A 39 -2.77 6.15 4.71
C ALA A 39 -2.39 5.30 5.93
N ILE A 40 -2.84 4.05 5.98
CA ILE A 40 -2.41 3.03 6.96
C ILE A 40 -1.97 1.77 6.23
N LEU A 41 -1.29 0.84 6.90
CA LEU A 41 -1.07 -0.48 6.30
C LEU A 41 -2.42 -1.14 6.00
N ALA A 42 -2.54 -1.73 4.80
CA ALA A 42 -3.72 -2.47 4.42
C ALA A 42 -3.84 -3.76 5.25
N ASN A 43 -5.07 -4.15 5.57
CA ASN A 43 -5.35 -5.50 6.05
C ASN A 43 -5.58 -6.46 4.87
N PHE A 44 -5.68 -7.75 5.17
CA PHE A 44 -5.90 -8.78 4.14
C PHE A 44 -7.18 -8.56 3.33
N ASN A 45 -8.29 -8.21 3.98
CA ASN A 45 -9.57 -8.03 3.29
C ASN A 45 -9.52 -6.87 2.29
N GLN A 46 -8.87 -5.76 2.65
CA GLN A 46 -8.64 -4.62 1.76
C GLN A 46 -7.75 -5.01 0.58
N LEU A 47 -6.65 -5.76 0.82
CA LEU A 47 -5.79 -6.24 -0.25
C LEU A 47 -6.54 -7.22 -1.18
N PHE A 48 -7.33 -8.12 -0.61
CA PHE A 48 -8.16 -9.08 -1.36
C PHE A 48 -9.17 -8.39 -2.25
N GLN A 49 -9.88 -7.40 -1.70
CA GLN A 49 -10.79 -6.58 -2.48
C GLN A 49 -10.05 -5.87 -3.62
N ALA A 50 -8.94 -5.19 -3.33
CA ALA A 50 -8.16 -4.50 -4.35
C ALA A 50 -7.64 -5.45 -5.45
N TRP A 51 -7.19 -6.65 -5.11
CA TRP A 51 -6.82 -7.69 -6.07
C TRP A 51 -8.01 -8.13 -6.94
N SER A 52 -9.19 -8.35 -6.32
CA SER A 52 -10.41 -8.71 -7.05
C SER A 52 -10.85 -7.62 -8.03
N GLU A 53 -10.57 -6.36 -7.71
CA GLU A 53 -10.83 -5.19 -8.54
C GLU A 53 -9.71 -4.89 -9.56
N GLY A 54 -8.56 -5.56 -9.44
CA GLY A 54 -7.54 -5.62 -10.47
C GLY A 54 -6.13 -5.22 -10.09
N LEU A 55 -5.84 -5.06 -8.80
CA LEU A 55 -4.48 -4.92 -8.31
C LEU A 55 -3.64 -6.16 -8.66
N ASP A 56 -2.57 -5.94 -9.41
CA ASP A 56 -1.55 -6.94 -9.76
C ASP A 56 -0.18 -6.38 -9.40
N TRP A 57 0.51 -7.01 -8.44
CA TRP A 57 1.79 -6.54 -7.92
C TRP A 57 2.71 -7.72 -7.57
N CYS A 58 3.91 -7.74 -8.17
CA CYS A 58 4.85 -8.85 -8.05
C CYS A 58 5.66 -8.85 -6.74
N ASN A 59 5.77 -7.69 -6.08
CA ASN A 59 6.64 -7.57 -4.93
C ASN A 59 5.88 -7.88 -3.64
N ALA A 60 6.51 -8.66 -2.79
CA ALA A 60 6.03 -8.94 -1.45
C ALA A 60 6.00 -7.66 -0.59
N GLY A 61 4.87 -7.39 0.05
CA GLY A 61 4.66 -6.21 0.89
C GLY A 61 4.05 -6.54 2.25
N TRP A 62 4.36 -5.71 3.24
CA TRP A 62 3.79 -5.79 4.59
C TRP A 62 2.29 -5.46 4.60
N LEU A 63 1.56 -6.16 5.45
CA LEU A 63 0.18 -5.88 5.85
C LEU A 63 0.09 -5.57 7.34
N ALA A 64 -1.03 -4.98 7.78
CA ALA A 64 -1.25 -4.49 9.14
C ALA A 64 -1.08 -5.58 10.23
N ASP A 65 -1.37 -6.84 9.92
CA ASP A 65 -1.20 -7.97 10.84
C ASP A 65 0.26 -8.43 10.99
N GLY A 66 1.19 -7.85 10.22
CA GLY A 66 2.60 -8.26 10.19
C GLY A 66 2.86 -9.48 9.30
N THR A 67 1.88 -9.86 8.47
CA THR A 67 2.11 -10.79 7.37
C THR A 67 2.68 -10.07 6.15
N VAL A 68 3.27 -10.86 5.27
CA VAL A 68 3.83 -10.38 4.01
C VAL A 68 3.18 -11.13 2.87
N GLN A 69 2.61 -10.40 1.92
CA GLN A 69 1.80 -10.97 0.84
C GLN A 69 2.03 -10.24 -0.48
N TYR A 70 1.60 -10.81 -1.60
CA TYR A 70 1.58 -10.12 -2.90
C TYR A 70 0.45 -10.65 -3.81
N PRO A 71 -0.35 -9.75 -4.42
CA PRO A 71 -1.47 -10.11 -5.28
C PRO A 71 -1.03 -10.33 -6.74
N ILE A 72 -1.31 -11.52 -7.30
CA ILE A 72 -1.06 -11.82 -8.72
C ILE A 72 -2.38 -12.05 -9.44
N ARG A 73 -2.69 -11.20 -10.41
CA ARG A 73 -3.82 -11.36 -11.34
C ARG A 73 -3.37 -12.03 -12.63
N LEU A 74 -2.20 -11.67 -13.15
CA LEU A 74 -1.64 -12.27 -14.37
C LEU A 74 -0.42 -13.14 -14.04
N PRO A 75 -0.54 -14.48 -14.11
CA PRO A 75 0.56 -15.39 -13.85
C PRO A 75 1.76 -15.12 -14.77
N ARG A 76 2.97 -15.03 -14.20
CA ARG A 76 4.20 -14.75 -14.95
C ARG A 76 5.42 -15.36 -14.26
N LYS A 77 6.43 -15.72 -15.07
CA LYS A 77 7.68 -16.36 -14.60
C LYS A 77 8.31 -15.68 -13.36
N PRO A 78 8.53 -14.35 -13.32
CA PRO A 78 9.20 -13.72 -12.18
C PRO A 78 8.36 -13.67 -10.90
N CYS A 79 7.06 -13.97 -10.95
CA CYS A 79 6.12 -13.78 -9.82
C CYS A 79 5.50 -15.09 -9.33
N GLY A 80 6.26 -16.19 -9.42
CA GLY A 80 5.82 -17.52 -8.98
C GLY A 80 5.59 -18.52 -10.12
N GLY A 81 5.74 -18.12 -11.38
CA GLY A 81 5.62 -19.02 -12.53
C GLY A 81 4.32 -18.83 -13.32
N VAL A 82 4.31 -19.36 -14.55
CA VAL A 82 3.17 -19.26 -15.49
C VAL A 82 2.07 -20.28 -15.23
N HIS A 83 2.36 -21.34 -14.46
CA HIS A 83 1.43 -22.44 -14.19
C HIS A 83 0.59 -22.22 -12.92
N LEU A 84 0.81 -21.11 -12.21
CA LEU A 84 0.04 -20.78 -11.01
C LEU A 84 -1.26 -20.06 -11.38
N ALA A 85 -2.37 -20.42 -10.76
CA ALA A 85 -3.63 -19.68 -10.91
C ALA A 85 -3.53 -18.26 -10.29
N PRO A 86 -4.31 -17.27 -10.75
CA PRO A 86 -4.39 -15.98 -10.08
C PRO A 86 -4.72 -16.09 -8.58
N GLY A 87 -4.17 -15.19 -7.75
CA GLY A 87 -4.45 -15.16 -6.32
C GLY A 87 -3.45 -14.33 -5.51
N ILE A 88 -3.75 -14.17 -4.23
CA ILE A 88 -2.83 -13.57 -3.26
C ILE A 88 -1.88 -14.65 -2.75
N ARG A 89 -0.58 -14.37 -2.84
CA ARG A 89 0.47 -15.23 -2.33
C ARG A 89 0.90 -14.70 -0.97
N SER A 90 1.03 -15.61 -0.01
CA SER A 90 1.38 -15.27 1.36
C SER A 90 2.69 -15.91 1.75
N TYR A 91 3.58 -15.10 2.29
CA TYR A 91 4.71 -15.56 3.08
C TYR A 91 4.26 -15.84 4.53
N GLY A 92 3.17 -15.23 4.99
CA GLY A 92 2.70 -15.32 6.37
C GLY A 92 3.46 -14.36 7.29
N PRO A 93 3.38 -14.54 8.62
CA PRO A 93 4.03 -13.66 9.58
C PRO A 93 5.55 -13.61 9.39
N ARG A 94 6.15 -12.43 9.50
CA ARG A 94 7.61 -12.25 9.37
C ARG A 94 8.20 -11.44 10.54
N PRO A 95 9.46 -11.68 10.93
CA PRO A 95 10.11 -10.89 11.98
C PRO A 95 10.14 -9.40 11.63
N ARG A 96 9.37 -8.60 12.37
CA ARG A 96 9.04 -7.19 12.08
C ARG A 96 10.26 -6.28 11.96
N HIS A 97 11.35 -6.57 12.68
CA HIS A 97 12.55 -5.74 12.72
C HIS A 97 13.67 -6.21 11.77
N LEU A 98 13.70 -7.50 11.42
CA LEU A 98 14.82 -8.10 10.69
C LEU A 98 14.54 -8.24 9.19
N ARG A 99 13.28 -8.53 8.83
CA ARG A 99 12.91 -8.71 7.43
C ARG A 99 12.54 -7.38 6.80
N ARG A 100 12.85 -7.24 5.51
CA ARG A 100 12.55 -6.05 4.73
C ARG A 100 11.76 -6.44 3.48
N PHE A 101 10.73 -5.66 3.19
CA PHE A 101 9.78 -5.85 2.08
C PHE A 101 9.31 -4.47 1.58
N ASP A 102 8.36 -4.47 0.65
CA ASP A 102 7.59 -3.28 0.28
C ASP A 102 6.41 -3.11 1.26
N ALA A 103 5.46 -2.22 0.98
CA ALA A 103 4.25 -2.06 1.79
C ALA A 103 3.00 -2.02 0.91
N PHE A 104 1.86 -2.46 1.44
CA PHE A 104 0.56 -2.12 0.86
C PHE A 104 -0.13 -1.13 1.78
N CYS A 105 -0.42 0.06 1.27
CA CYS A 105 -1.08 1.11 2.01
C CYS A 105 -2.55 1.19 1.61
N PHE A 106 -3.43 1.42 2.57
CA PHE A 106 -4.85 1.69 2.39
C PHE A 106 -5.15 3.13 2.77
N SER A 107 -5.72 3.89 1.83
CA SER A 107 -6.21 5.24 2.07
C SER A 107 -7.72 5.25 1.97
N SER A 108 -8.42 5.76 2.99
CA SER A 108 -9.86 5.96 2.90
C SER A 108 -10.16 7.21 2.06
N ALA A 109 -11.11 7.09 1.15
CA ALA A 109 -11.58 8.19 0.31
C ALA A 109 -12.28 9.32 1.12
N LEU A 110 -12.36 9.20 2.45
CA LEU A 110 -13.04 10.14 3.34
C LEU A 110 -12.17 11.32 3.81
N LYS A 111 -10.96 11.52 3.27
CA LYS A 111 -10.26 12.82 3.39
C LYS A 111 -10.75 13.86 2.38
N GLY A 112 -12.04 13.80 2.02
CA GLY A 112 -12.79 14.96 1.53
C GLY A 112 -13.03 15.91 2.70
N GLY A 113 -11.98 16.61 3.14
CA GLY A 113 -12.11 17.73 4.05
C GLY A 113 -12.91 18.82 3.36
N PHE A 114 -14.23 18.81 3.53
CA PHE A 114 -15.02 20.03 3.53
C PHE A 114 -14.48 20.88 4.67
N TRP A 115 -13.46 21.69 4.36
CA TRP A 115 -13.19 22.89 5.14
C TRP A 115 -14.42 23.77 4.96
N ALA A 116 -15.40 23.60 5.86
CA ALA A 116 -16.45 24.56 6.05
C ALA A 116 -15.77 25.92 6.20
N ARG A 117 -16.15 26.85 5.33
CA ARG A 117 -15.67 28.22 5.30
C ARG A 117 -16.01 28.86 6.65
N GLY A 118 -15.05 28.88 7.56
CA GLY A 118 -15.13 29.47 8.89
C GLY A 118 -13.72 29.80 9.36
N GLY A 119 -13.42 31.09 9.49
CA GLY A 119 -12.07 31.64 9.55
C GLY A 119 -11.19 31.18 10.72
N GLY A 120 -9.88 31.41 10.56
CA GLY A 120 -8.87 31.29 11.61
C GLY A 120 -7.79 30.27 11.26
N GLY A 121 -6.66 30.74 10.74
CA GLY A 121 -5.60 29.89 10.21
C GLY A 121 -4.76 29.14 11.26
N MET A 122 -4.16 28.04 10.82
CA MET A 122 -2.77 27.67 11.08
C MET A 122 -2.30 26.75 9.94
N LEU A 123 -1.29 27.22 9.19
CA LEU A 123 -0.60 26.44 8.18
C LEU A 123 0.18 25.31 8.86
N GLY A 124 -0.37 24.09 8.79
CA GLY A 124 0.37 22.87 9.11
C GLY A 124 1.48 22.67 8.08
N LYS A 125 2.72 22.70 8.55
CA LYS A 125 3.96 22.55 7.79
C LYS A 125 3.98 21.20 7.05
N VAL A 126 4.06 21.21 5.73
CA VAL A 126 4.41 20.02 4.91
C VAL A 126 5.90 19.73 5.09
N PRO A 127 6.31 18.59 5.68
CA PRO A 127 7.72 18.21 5.73
C PRO A 127 8.10 17.58 4.38
N GLY A 128 9.19 18.05 3.76
CA GLY A 128 9.92 17.25 2.77
C GLY A 128 9.98 17.74 1.32
N VAL A 129 9.68 18.99 1.02
CA VAL A 129 10.05 19.57 -0.28
C VAL A 129 11.42 20.26 -0.14
N PRO A 130 12.52 19.71 -0.71
CA PRO A 130 13.77 20.46 -0.82
C PRO A 130 13.62 21.56 -1.87
N PRO A 131 14.13 22.78 -1.63
CA PRO A 131 14.16 23.82 -2.66
C PRO A 131 15.21 23.49 -3.74
N SER A 132 14.94 24.00 -4.95
CA SER A 132 15.61 23.78 -6.24
C SER A 132 17.13 23.84 -6.24
#